data_AF-A0A8T6BV00-F1
#
_entry.id   AF-A0A8T6BV00-F1
#
_cell.length_a   1.000
_cell.length_b   1.000
_cell.length_c   1.000
_cell.angle_alpha   90.00
_cell.angle_beta   90.00
_cell.angle_gamma   90.00
#
_symmetry.space_group_name_H-M   'P 1'
#
loop_
_entity.id
_entity.type
_entity.pdbx_description
1 polymer ?
#
loop_
_entity_poly.entity_id
_entity_poly.type
_entity_poly.pdbx_seq_one_letter_code
_entity_poly.pdbx_strand_id
1 'polypeptide(L)'
;HETLLAYLVRRLLENGANTSFVNRIADTSLPLDELVADPVTAVEKLAQQEGQTGLPHPKIPLPRDLYGHGRDNSAGLDLANEHRLASLSSALLNSALQKWQALPMLEQPVAAGEMSPVINPAEPKDIVGFVREATPREVEQALESAVNNAPIWFATPPAERAAILHRAAVLMESQMQQLIGILVREAGKTFSNAIAEVREAVDFLHYYAGQVRDDFANETHRPLGPVVCISPWNFPLAIFTGQIAAALAAGNSVLAKPAEQTPLIAAQGIAILLEAGVPPGVVQLLPGQGETVGAQLTGDDRVRGVMFTGSTEVATLLQRNIASRLDAQGRPIPLIAETGGMNAMIVDSSALTE
;
A
#
# COMPACT_ATOMS: atom_id res chain seq x y z
N HIS A 1 1.86 45.76 10.09
CA HIS A 1 2.82 44.78 10.66
C HIS A 1 2.39 43.34 10.39
N GLU A 2 1.12 42.98 10.54
CA GLU A 2 0.60 41.61 10.27
C GLU A 2 1.08 40.97 8.96
N THR A 3 0.90 41.64 7.81
CA THR A 3 1.31 41.12 6.50
C THR A 3 2.82 40.86 6.36
N LEU A 4 3.67 41.62 7.07
CA LEU A 4 5.13 41.40 7.00
C LEU A 4 5.54 40.20 7.85
N LEU A 5 4.88 40.00 9.00
CA LEU A 5 5.24 38.97 9.97
C LEU A 5 4.93 37.58 9.43
N ALA A 6 3.85 37.44 8.65
CA ALA A 6 3.46 36.19 8.00
C ALA A 6 4.60 35.54 7.18
N TYR A 7 5.49 36.35 6.59
CA TYR A 7 6.59 35.86 5.74
C TYR A 7 7.98 36.21 6.27
N LEU A 8 8.06 36.84 7.45
CA LEU A 8 9.33 37.33 7.99
C LEU A 8 10.32 36.18 8.22
N VAL A 9 9.86 35.02 8.70
CA VAL A 9 10.73 33.85 8.92
C VAL A 9 11.43 33.43 7.64
N ARG A 10 10.71 33.31 6.52
CA ARG A 10 11.33 32.98 5.22
C ARG A 10 12.36 34.04 4.81
N ARG A 11 12.03 35.32 4.96
CA ARG A 11 12.95 36.42 4.63
C ARG A 11 14.20 36.46 5.52
N LEU A 12 14.07 36.05 6.79
CA LEU A 12 15.21 35.88 7.70
C LEU A 12 16.07 34.69 7.27
N LEU A 13 15.46 33.55 6.89
CA LEU A 13 16.19 32.38 6.40
C LEU A 13 16.98 32.65 5.11
N GLU A 14 16.46 33.50 4.20
CA GLU A 14 17.18 33.93 2.98
C GLU A 14 18.58 34.51 3.29
N ASN A 15 18.70 35.25 4.40
CA ASN A 15 19.94 35.96 4.76
C ASN A 15 20.65 35.38 6.00
N GLY A 16 19.98 34.52 6.76
CA GLY A 16 20.46 33.95 8.03
C GLY A 16 20.90 32.49 7.95
N ALA A 17 20.75 31.83 6.79
CA ALA A 17 21.29 30.48 6.60
C ALA A 17 22.83 30.48 6.64
N ASN A 18 23.44 29.41 7.14
CA ASN A 18 24.91 29.27 7.24
C ASN A 18 25.62 29.41 5.88
N THR A 19 24.92 29.11 4.78
CA THR A 19 25.44 29.22 3.41
C THR A 19 25.14 30.58 2.77
N SER A 20 24.34 31.45 3.41
CA SER A 20 23.99 32.77 2.87
C SER A 20 25.17 33.74 2.99
N PHE A 21 25.39 34.52 1.93
CA PHE A 21 26.46 35.52 1.91
C PHE A 21 26.34 36.55 3.05
N VAL A 22 25.12 37.02 3.35
CA VAL A 22 24.87 38.01 4.41
C VAL A 22 25.21 37.47 5.80
N ASN A 23 24.96 36.19 6.06
CA ASN A 23 25.38 35.55 7.29
C ASN A 23 26.91 35.39 7.34
N ARG A 24 27.50 34.90 6.25
CA ARG A 24 28.95 34.64 6.17
C ARG A 24 29.81 35.92 6.24
N ILE A 25 29.35 37.05 5.71
CA ILE A 25 30.08 38.33 5.82
C ILE A 25 30.03 38.91 7.24
N ALA A 26 28.99 38.58 8.02
CA ALA A 26 28.89 38.97 9.42
C ALA A 26 29.76 38.09 10.33
N ASP A 27 30.17 36.90 9.86
CA ASP A 27 31.06 35.99 10.58
C ASP A 27 32.53 36.41 10.43
N THR A 28 33.03 37.10 11.44
CA THR A 28 34.43 37.57 11.50
C THR A 28 35.49 36.46 11.54
N SER A 29 35.08 35.19 11.68
CA SER A 29 36.00 34.05 11.67
C SER A 29 36.32 33.53 10.26
N LEU A 30 35.52 33.90 9.24
CA LEU A 30 35.72 33.46 7.86
C LEU A 30 36.74 34.34 7.11
N PRO A 31 37.71 33.75 6.39
CA PRO A 31 38.61 34.51 5.53
C PRO A 31 37.88 35.24 4.41
N LEU A 32 38.26 36.49 4.12
CA LEU A 32 37.68 37.28 3.02
C LEU A 32 37.83 36.58 1.67
N ASP A 33 38.95 35.89 1.44
CA ASP A 33 39.22 35.14 0.20
C ASP A 33 38.19 34.03 -0.05
N GLU A 34 37.59 33.44 1.00
CA GLU A 34 36.52 32.45 0.86
C GLU A 34 35.16 33.06 0.51
N LEU A 35 34.96 34.35 0.79
CA LEU A 35 33.73 35.07 0.46
C LEU A 35 33.71 35.55 -0.99
N VAL A 36 34.89 35.86 -1.55
CA VAL A 36 35.06 36.29 -2.94
C VAL A 36 35.53 35.17 -3.88
N ALA A 37 35.57 33.93 -3.38
CA ALA A 37 35.91 32.76 -4.18
C ALA A 37 34.95 32.60 -5.37
N ASP A 38 35.50 32.32 -6.55
CA ASP A 38 34.71 32.08 -7.75
C ASP A 38 33.95 30.73 -7.64
N PRO A 39 32.61 30.73 -7.65
CA PRO A 39 31.83 29.51 -7.54
C PRO A 39 32.03 28.57 -8.72
N VAL A 40 32.42 29.06 -9.90
CA VAL A 40 32.69 28.21 -11.08
C VAL A 40 33.92 27.35 -10.82
N THR A 41 35.03 27.98 -10.44
CA THR A 41 36.27 27.27 -10.06
C THR A 41 36.04 26.29 -8.90
N ALA A 42 35.21 26.66 -7.92
CA ALA A 42 34.86 25.78 -6.80
C ALA A 42 34.11 24.53 -7.25
N VAL A 43 33.14 24.67 -8.16
CA VAL A 43 32.38 23.55 -8.73
C VAL A 43 33.28 22.67 -9.60
N GLU A 44 34.19 23.23 -10.39
CA GLU A 44 35.16 22.46 -11.19
C GLU A 44 36.11 21.64 -10.30
N LYS A 45 36.58 22.22 -9.19
CA LYS A 45 37.43 21.52 -8.22
C LYS A 45 36.68 20.38 -7.53
N LEU A 46 35.42 20.61 -7.12
CA LEU A 46 34.57 19.55 -6.57
C LEU A 46 34.35 18.44 -7.61
N ALA A 47 34.07 18.77 -8.87
CA ALA A 47 33.92 17.80 -9.93
C ALA A 47 35.18 16.94 -10.14
N GLN A 48 36.38 17.52 -10.02
CA GLN A 48 37.64 16.77 -10.08
C GLN A 48 37.81 15.82 -8.89
N GLN A 49 37.35 16.20 -7.71
CA GLN A 49 37.44 15.39 -6.49
C GLN A 49 36.39 14.27 -6.45
N GLU A 50 35.16 14.59 -6.85
CA GLU A 50 34.01 13.70 -6.79
C GLU A 50 33.85 12.87 -8.07
N GLY A 51 34.59 13.20 -9.13
CA GLY A 51 34.60 12.49 -10.42
C GLY A 51 33.50 12.91 -11.38
N GLN A 52 32.58 13.79 -10.98
CA GLN A 52 31.48 14.29 -11.82
C GLN A 52 31.01 15.68 -11.36
N THR A 53 30.62 16.53 -12.30
CA THR A 53 30.01 17.83 -12.00
C THR A 53 28.54 17.69 -11.59
N GLY A 54 28.15 18.38 -10.53
CA GLY A 54 26.74 18.57 -10.16
C GLY A 54 26.10 17.38 -9.44
N LEU A 55 26.87 16.65 -8.65
CA LEU A 55 26.32 15.58 -7.81
C LEU A 55 25.35 16.16 -6.75
N PRO A 56 24.29 15.40 -6.38
CA PRO A 56 23.42 15.77 -5.27
C PRO A 56 24.21 15.94 -3.97
N HIS A 57 23.73 16.84 -3.10
CA HIS A 57 24.35 17.03 -1.79
C HIS A 57 24.25 15.74 -0.96
N PRO A 58 25.36 15.19 -0.40
CA PRO A 58 25.39 13.86 0.20
C PRO A 58 24.52 13.72 1.47
N LYS A 59 24.10 14.84 2.06
CA LYS A 59 23.19 14.87 3.23
C LYS A 59 21.72 15.11 2.87
N ILE A 60 21.38 15.19 1.58
CA ILE A 60 20.00 15.35 1.12
C ILE A 60 19.67 14.08 0.31
N PRO A 61 19.01 13.08 0.92
CA PRO A 61 18.65 11.88 0.18
C PRO A 61 17.65 12.20 -0.93
N LEU A 62 17.75 11.49 -2.05
CA LEU A 62 16.71 11.54 -3.07
C LEU A 62 15.41 10.97 -2.49
N PRO A 63 14.22 11.36 -3.01
CA PRO A 63 12.96 10.85 -2.49
C PRO A 63 12.87 9.31 -2.46
N ARG A 64 13.46 8.61 -3.44
CA ARG A 64 13.50 7.13 -3.49
C ARG A 64 14.30 6.53 -2.34
N ASP A 65 15.34 7.22 -1.90
CA ASP A 65 16.33 6.75 -0.92
C ASP A 65 16.05 7.24 0.51
N LEU A 66 14.83 7.78 0.75
CA LEU A 66 14.46 8.42 2.01
C LEU A 66 14.69 7.53 3.24
N TYR A 67 14.59 6.21 3.09
CA TYR A 67 14.75 5.23 4.17
C TYR A 67 16.09 4.46 4.12
N GLY A 68 17.05 4.93 3.30
CA GLY A 68 18.38 4.32 3.18
C GLY A 68 18.34 2.84 2.81
N HIS A 69 19.17 2.02 3.46
CA HIS A 69 19.28 0.59 3.16
C HIS A 69 18.10 -0.26 3.69
N GLY A 70 17.18 0.31 4.47
CA GLY A 70 16.08 -0.44 5.06
C GLY A 70 15.07 -0.89 4.00
N ARG A 71 14.62 0.06 3.18
CA ARG A 71 13.69 -0.15 2.06
C ARG A 71 13.71 1.03 1.09
N ASP A 72 13.24 0.77 -0.12
CA ASP A 72 12.90 1.81 -1.07
C ASP A 72 11.63 2.57 -0.65
N ASN A 73 11.57 3.87 -0.95
CA ASN A 73 10.35 4.66 -0.88
C ASN A 73 9.55 4.56 -2.18
N SER A 74 8.23 4.42 -2.10
CA SER A 74 7.36 4.38 -3.28
C SER A 74 7.52 5.62 -4.18
N ALA A 75 7.59 5.42 -5.49
CA ALA A 75 7.60 6.50 -6.47
C ALA A 75 6.20 7.07 -6.67
N GLY A 76 6.09 8.38 -6.90
CA GLY A 76 4.83 9.04 -7.26
C GLY A 76 4.76 9.40 -8.74
N LEU A 77 3.69 10.11 -9.10
CA LEU A 77 3.52 10.70 -10.42
C LEU A 77 3.32 12.21 -10.27
N ASP A 78 4.19 12.99 -10.91
CA ASP A 78 4.09 14.44 -10.93
C ASP A 78 2.99 14.91 -11.90
N LEU A 79 1.88 15.39 -11.35
CA LEU A 79 0.74 15.89 -12.10
C LEU A 79 0.94 17.31 -12.66
N ALA A 80 2.05 17.99 -12.35
CA ALA A 80 2.43 19.25 -12.98
C ALA A 80 3.33 19.05 -14.21
N ASN A 81 3.72 17.81 -14.52
CA ASN A 81 4.58 17.49 -15.65
C ASN A 81 3.77 17.02 -16.87
N GLU A 82 3.79 17.81 -17.94
CA GLU A 82 3.02 17.55 -19.17
C GLU A 82 3.34 16.20 -19.83
N HIS A 83 4.60 15.75 -19.79
CA HIS A 83 4.95 14.43 -20.33
C HIS A 83 4.33 13.30 -19.51
N ARG A 84 4.27 13.47 -18.18
CA ARG A 84 3.61 12.51 -17.28
C ARG A 84 2.10 12.54 -17.45
N LEU A 85 1.50 13.71 -17.63
CA LEU A 85 0.07 13.84 -17.92
C LEU A 85 -0.30 13.20 -19.26
N ALA A 86 0.50 13.39 -20.32
CA ALA A 86 0.26 12.77 -21.62
C ALA A 86 0.34 11.22 -21.54
N SER A 87 1.33 10.69 -20.82
CA SER A 87 1.44 9.25 -20.56
C SER A 87 0.22 8.73 -19.79
N LEU A 88 -0.15 9.41 -18.69
CA LEU A 88 -1.28 9.03 -17.86
C LEU A 88 -2.59 9.06 -18.66
N SER A 89 -2.84 10.12 -19.43
CA SER A 89 -4.03 10.23 -20.28
C SER A 89 -4.15 9.03 -21.23
N SER A 90 -3.06 8.64 -21.88
CA SER A 90 -3.02 7.48 -22.77
C SER A 90 -3.34 6.17 -22.02
N ALA A 91 -2.74 5.97 -20.85
CA ALA A 91 -2.99 4.80 -20.02
C ALA A 91 -4.44 4.73 -19.52
N LEU A 92 -5.01 5.87 -19.10
CA LEU A 92 -6.40 5.95 -18.63
C LEU A 92 -7.40 5.67 -19.74
N LEU A 93 -7.17 6.20 -20.96
CA LEU A 93 -8.00 5.90 -22.12
C LEU A 93 -8.00 4.40 -22.45
N ASN A 94 -6.82 3.77 -22.44
CA ASN A 94 -6.70 2.32 -22.64
C ASN A 94 -7.40 1.53 -21.53
N SER A 95 -7.21 1.93 -20.27
CA SER A 95 -7.86 1.31 -19.11
C SER A 95 -9.39 1.41 -19.14
N ALA A 96 -9.95 2.44 -19.78
CA ALA A 96 -11.40 2.63 -19.92
C ALA A 96 -12.02 1.74 -21.00
N LEU A 97 -11.25 1.38 -22.03
CA LEU A 97 -11.68 0.44 -23.07
C LEU A 97 -11.70 -1.01 -22.57
N GLN A 98 -10.86 -1.33 -21.59
CA GLN A 98 -10.84 -2.64 -20.95
C GLN A 98 -12.01 -2.81 -19.98
N LYS A 99 -12.72 -3.93 -20.11
CA LYS A 99 -13.72 -4.37 -19.12
C LYS A 99 -13.02 -5.26 -18.09
N TRP A 100 -12.85 -4.72 -16.89
CA TRP A 100 -12.24 -5.42 -15.78
C TRP A 100 -13.15 -6.53 -15.27
N GLN A 101 -12.55 -7.58 -14.71
CA GLN A 101 -13.29 -8.69 -14.11
C GLN A 101 -12.70 -9.02 -12.74
N ALA A 102 -13.58 -9.23 -11.78
CA ALA A 102 -13.24 -9.82 -10.49
C ALA A 102 -13.98 -11.14 -10.35
N LEU A 103 -13.25 -12.25 -10.48
CA LEU A 103 -13.74 -13.60 -10.23
C LEU A 103 -13.10 -14.09 -8.93
N PRO A 104 -13.69 -15.06 -8.23
CA PRO A 104 -12.97 -15.81 -7.21
C PRO A 104 -11.68 -16.39 -7.81
N MET A 105 -10.56 -16.09 -7.17
CA MET A 105 -9.23 -16.52 -7.61
C MET A 105 -8.75 -17.58 -6.61
N LEU A 106 -8.98 -18.84 -6.94
CA LEU A 106 -8.62 -19.99 -6.11
C LEU A 106 -7.41 -20.73 -6.70
N GLU A 107 -6.87 -21.70 -5.96
CA GLU A 107 -5.89 -22.63 -6.52
C GLU A 107 -6.45 -23.41 -7.71
N GLN A 108 -7.71 -23.81 -7.62
CA GLN A 108 -8.41 -24.54 -8.66
C GLN A 108 -9.19 -23.59 -9.59
N PRO A 109 -9.30 -23.90 -10.89
CA PRO A 109 -10.12 -23.12 -11.80
C PRO A 109 -11.58 -23.05 -11.34
N VAL A 110 -12.17 -21.87 -11.43
CA VAL A 110 -13.57 -21.64 -11.10
C VAL A 110 -14.44 -21.68 -12.35
N ALA A 111 -15.67 -22.17 -12.22
CA ALA A 111 -16.61 -22.21 -13.32
C ALA A 111 -17.12 -20.80 -13.68
N ALA A 112 -17.59 -20.64 -14.91
CA ALA A 112 -18.36 -19.46 -15.30
C ALA A 112 -19.65 -19.39 -14.46
N GLY A 113 -20.07 -18.18 -14.13
CA GLY A 113 -21.28 -17.93 -13.35
C GLY A 113 -21.87 -16.57 -13.64
N GLU A 114 -22.90 -16.20 -12.88
CA GLU A 114 -23.56 -14.91 -13.01
C GLU A 114 -22.61 -13.77 -12.63
N MET A 115 -22.56 -12.75 -13.48
CA MET A 115 -21.68 -11.58 -13.32
C MET A 115 -22.54 -10.35 -13.04
N SER A 116 -22.21 -9.61 -11.99
CA SER A 116 -22.84 -8.34 -11.65
C SER A 116 -21.99 -7.16 -12.13
N PRO A 117 -22.59 -6.08 -12.66
CA PRO A 117 -21.83 -4.92 -13.10
C PRO A 117 -21.24 -4.15 -11.91
N VAL A 118 -19.99 -3.71 -12.05
CA VAL A 118 -19.36 -2.75 -11.15
C VAL A 118 -19.45 -1.38 -11.82
N ILE A 119 -20.20 -0.48 -11.20
CA ILE A 119 -20.63 0.80 -11.79
C ILE A 119 -19.78 1.92 -11.20
N ASN A 120 -19.37 2.86 -12.05
CA ASN A 120 -18.64 4.03 -11.62
C ASN A 120 -19.52 4.93 -10.73
N PRO A 121 -19.11 5.23 -9.49
CA PRO A 121 -19.92 6.01 -8.56
C PRO A 121 -20.13 7.47 -9.01
N ALA A 122 -19.27 8.01 -9.88
CA ALA A 122 -19.37 9.37 -10.40
C ALA A 122 -20.17 9.47 -11.72
N GLU A 123 -20.33 8.36 -12.44
CA GLU A 123 -21.08 8.30 -13.71
C GLU A 123 -21.80 6.94 -13.82
N PRO A 124 -23.07 6.85 -13.40
CA PRO A 124 -23.79 5.57 -13.30
C PRO A 124 -23.95 4.79 -14.62
N LYS A 125 -23.74 5.42 -15.78
CA LYS A 125 -23.74 4.74 -17.08
C LYS A 125 -22.40 4.11 -17.44
N ASP A 126 -21.33 4.49 -16.74
CA ASP A 126 -20.00 3.93 -16.93
C ASP A 126 -19.86 2.62 -16.15
N ILE A 127 -19.97 1.49 -16.87
CA ILE A 127 -19.66 0.16 -16.33
C ILE A 127 -18.15 -0.04 -16.37
N VAL A 128 -17.52 -0.06 -15.19
CA VAL A 128 -16.07 -0.24 -15.02
C VAL A 128 -15.66 -1.66 -15.38
N GLY A 129 -16.46 -2.62 -14.95
CA GLY A 129 -16.19 -4.04 -15.11
C GLY A 129 -17.32 -4.88 -14.53
N PHE A 130 -17.02 -6.14 -14.25
CA PHE A 130 -17.98 -7.07 -13.68
C PHE A 130 -17.36 -7.92 -12.59
N VAL A 131 -18.16 -8.28 -11.59
CA VAL A 131 -17.76 -9.16 -10.50
C VAL A 131 -18.62 -10.42 -10.49
N ARG A 132 -18.00 -11.56 -10.19
CA ARG A 132 -18.70 -12.76 -9.74
C ARG A 132 -18.37 -12.97 -8.28
N GLU A 133 -19.41 -13.15 -7.48
CA GLU A 133 -19.22 -13.51 -6.08
C GLU A 133 -18.87 -15.00 -5.92
N ALA A 134 -18.11 -15.30 -4.87
CA ALA A 134 -17.78 -16.66 -4.48
C ALA A 134 -19.02 -17.39 -3.97
N THR A 135 -19.20 -18.62 -4.45
CA THR A 135 -20.25 -19.51 -3.94
C THR A 135 -19.82 -20.16 -2.61
N PRO A 136 -20.77 -20.67 -1.79
CA PRO A 136 -20.40 -21.35 -0.55
C PRO A 136 -19.46 -22.55 -0.74
N ARG A 137 -19.58 -23.24 -1.89
CA ARG A 137 -18.69 -24.35 -2.25
C ARG A 137 -17.27 -23.86 -2.57
N GLU A 138 -17.15 -22.72 -3.23
CA GLU A 138 -15.85 -22.12 -3.55
C GLU A 138 -15.15 -21.58 -2.30
N VAL A 139 -15.90 -21.04 -1.33
CA VAL A 139 -15.37 -20.68 -0.01
C VAL A 139 -14.82 -21.91 0.70
N GLU A 140 -15.54 -23.04 0.67
CA GLU A 140 -15.07 -24.32 1.24
C GLU A 140 -13.78 -24.81 0.56
N GLN A 141 -13.72 -24.78 -0.77
CA GLN A 141 -12.54 -25.15 -1.54
C GLN A 141 -11.34 -24.25 -1.22
N ALA A 142 -11.58 -22.95 -1.04
CA ALA A 142 -10.55 -22.01 -0.67
C ALA A 142 -9.99 -22.29 0.72
N LEU A 143 -10.86 -22.58 1.70
CA LEU A 143 -10.47 -22.96 3.05
C LEU A 143 -9.62 -24.24 3.07
N GLU A 144 -10.05 -25.27 2.33
CA GLU A 144 -9.30 -26.52 2.19
C GLU A 144 -7.91 -26.28 1.56
N SER A 145 -7.85 -25.53 0.46
CA SER A 145 -6.58 -25.19 -0.20
C SER A 145 -5.66 -24.36 0.72
N ALA A 146 -6.20 -23.39 1.45
CA ALA A 146 -5.43 -22.56 2.36
C ALA A 146 -4.81 -23.37 3.51
N VAL A 147 -5.51 -24.38 4.03
CA VAL A 147 -4.96 -25.32 5.03
C VAL A 147 -3.88 -26.19 4.41
N ASN A 148 -4.13 -26.77 3.23
CA ASN A 148 -3.20 -27.69 2.57
C ASN A 148 -1.89 -27.00 2.15
N ASN A 149 -1.96 -25.72 1.78
CA ASN A 149 -0.81 -24.93 1.36
C ASN A 149 -0.11 -24.19 2.52
N ALA A 150 -0.69 -24.12 3.71
CA ALA A 150 -0.07 -23.44 4.85
C ALA A 150 1.31 -24.03 5.24
N PRO A 151 1.52 -25.37 5.32
CA PRO A 151 2.81 -25.93 5.70
C PRO A 151 3.94 -25.59 4.72
N ILE A 152 3.66 -25.65 3.40
CA ILE A 152 4.68 -25.33 2.40
C ILE A 152 5.02 -23.84 2.40
N TRP A 153 4.02 -22.97 2.56
CA TRP A 153 4.27 -21.53 2.66
C TRP A 153 5.02 -21.15 3.93
N PHE A 154 4.69 -21.77 5.05
CA PHE A 154 5.45 -21.61 6.28
C PHE A 154 6.90 -22.04 6.11
N ALA A 155 7.15 -23.16 5.43
CA ALA A 155 8.50 -23.66 5.18
C ALA A 155 9.33 -22.75 4.27
N THR A 156 8.72 -21.92 3.42
CA THR A 156 9.41 -20.89 2.63
C THR A 156 10.21 -19.97 3.56
N PRO A 157 11.52 -19.76 3.35
CA PRO A 157 12.32 -18.89 4.21
C PRO A 157 11.79 -17.45 4.28
N PRO A 158 11.89 -16.77 5.44
CA PRO A 158 11.49 -15.36 5.59
C PRO A 158 12.05 -14.42 4.50
N ALA A 159 13.32 -14.60 4.12
CA ALA A 159 13.98 -13.84 3.06
C ALA A 159 13.33 -14.06 1.67
N GLU A 160 12.87 -15.28 1.37
CA GLU A 160 12.17 -15.56 0.10
C GLU A 160 10.77 -14.99 0.08
N ARG A 161 10.05 -15.02 1.23
CA ARG A 161 8.77 -14.33 1.37
C ARG A 161 8.93 -12.83 1.21
N ALA A 162 9.97 -12.23 1.80
CA ALA A 162 10.34 -10.83 1.59
C ALA A 162 10.61 -10.52 0.11
N ALA A 163 11.37 -11.37 -0.58
CA ALA A 163 11.69 -11.18 -1.99
C ALA A 163 10.43 -11.22 -2.88
N ILE A 164 9.46 -12.09 -2.57
CA ILE A 164 8.15 -12.11 -3.24
C ILE A 164 7.40 -10.79 -3.04
N LEU A 165 7.30 -10.28 -1.81
CA LEU A 165 6.61 -9.01 -1.53
C LEU A 165 7.32 -7.82 -2.19
N HIS A 166 8.66 -7.81 -2.20
CA HIS A 166 9.43 -6.80 -2.92
C HIS A 166 9.15 -6.83 -4.43
N ARG A 167 9.08 -8.01 -5.05
CA ARG A 167 8.69 -8.14 -6.47
C ARG A 167 7.28 -7.64 -6.72
N ALA A 168 6.33 -7.95 -5.83
CA ALA A 168 4.97 -7.43 -5.92
C ALA A 168 4.94 -5.89 -5.86
N ALA A 169 5.78 -5.27 -5.02
CA ALA A 169 5.90 -3.82 -4.92
C ALA A 169 6.39 -3.21 -6.25
N VAL A 170 7.42 -3.79 -6.86
CA VAL A 170 7.95 -3.36 -8.16
C VAL A 170 6.91 -3.53 -9.27
N LEU A 171 6.21 -4.66 -9.32
CA LEU A 171 5.14 -4.91 -10.30
C LEU A 171 4.00 -3.89 -10.13
N MET A 172 3.57 -3.64 -8.90
CA MET A 172 2.50 -2.69 -8.59
C MET A 172 2.88 -1.26 -8.98
N GLU A 173 4.10 -0.83 -8.65
CA GLU A 173 4.61 0.48 -9.04
C GLU A 173 4.70 0.63 -10.57
N SER A 174 5.13 -0.42 -11.28
CA SER A 174 5.18 -0.43 -12.75
C SER A 174 3.79 -0.34 -13.41
N GLN A 175 2.75 -0.80 -12.73
CA GLN A 175 1.36 -0.78 -13.19
C GLN A 175 0.57 0.43 -12.65
N MET A 176 1.22 1.40 -11.99
CA MET A 176 0.57 2.51 -11.29
C MET A 176 -0.49 3.23 -12.14
N GLN A 177 -0.20 3.55 -13.41
CA GLN A 177 -1.14 4.30 -14.25
C GLN A 177 -2.43 3.52 -14.55
N GLN A 178 -2.33 2.20 -14.72
CA GLN A 178 -3.50 1.32 -14.90
C GLN A 178 -4.30 1.19 -13.60
N LEU A 179 -3.61 1.03 -12.47
CA LEU A 179 -4.22 0.97 -11.14
C LEU A 179 -4.98 2.27 -10.81
N ILE A 180 -4.41 3.43 -11.15
CA ILE A 180 -5.10 4.73 -11.04
C ILE A 180 -6.41 4.72 -11.85
N GLY A 181 -6.40 4.18 -13.07
CA GLY A 181 -7.60 4.09 -13.89
C GLY A 181 -8.73 3.29 -13.25
N ILE A 182 -8.40 2.16 -12.61
CA ILE A 182 -9.37 1.36 -11.86
C ILE A 182 -9.83 2.12 -10.60
N LEU A 183 -8.91 2.63 -9.77
CA LEU A 183 -9.24 3.32 -8.52
C LEU A 183 -10.13 4.56 -8.72
N VAL A 184 -9.87 5.33 -9.78
CA VAL A 184 -10.68 6.50 -10.12
C VAL A 184 -12.09 6.09 -10.53
N ARG A 185 -12.21 5.07 -11.39
CA ARG A 185 -13.50 4.69 -11.96
C ARG A 185 -14.32 3.79 -11.05
N GLU A 186 -13.71 2.89 -10.30
CA GLU A 186 -14.40 1.97 -9.38
C GLU A 186 -14.66 2.61 -8.03
N ALA A 187 -13.65 3.23 -7.41
CA ALA A 187 -13.75 3.77 -6.06
C ALA A 187 -13.99 5.29 -6.01
N GLY A 188 -14.12 5.95 -7.16
CA GLY A 188 -14.40 7.39 -7.24
C GLY A 188 -13.26 8.28 -6.76
N LYS A 189 -12.01 7.78 -6.76
CA LYS A 189 -10.86 8.54 -6.26
C LYS A 189 -10.45 9.66 -7.21
N THR A 190 -9.92 10.75 -6.66
CA THR A 190 -9.16 11.74 -7.44
C THR A 190 -7.80 11.16 -7.85
N PHE A 191 -7.13 11.72 -8.86
CA PHE A 191 -5.82 11.24 -9.28
C PHE A 191 -4.78 11.32 -8.17
N SER A 192 -4.74 12.40 -7.39
CA SER A 192 -3.79 12.53 -6.28
C SER A 192 -4.04 11.48 -5.20
N ASN A 193 -5.31 11.21 -4.86
CA ASN A 193 -5.65 10.15 -3.90
C ASN A 193 -5.35 8.75 -4.44
N ALA A 194 -5.58 8.50 -5.73
CA ALA A 194 -5.26 7.21 -6.35
C ALA A 194 -3.73 6.98 -6.41
N ILE A 195 -2.94 8.00 -6.76
CA ILE A 195 -1.46 7.93 -6.70
C ILE A 195 -1.02 7.63 -5.26
N ALA A 196 -1.54 8.37 -4.28
CA ALA A 196 -1.21 8.17 -2.88
C ALA A 196 -1.55 6.75 -2.41
N GLU A 197 -2.68 6.20 -2.84
CA GLU A 197 -3.07 4.85 -2.47
C GLU A 197 -2.19 3.75 -3.10
N VAL A 198 -1.85 3.87 -4.38
CA VAL A 198 -0.91 2.92 -5.00
C VAL A 198 0.44 2.98 -4.28
N ARG A 199 0.91 4.19 -3.94
CA ARG A 199 2.13 4.40 -3.16
C ARG A 199 2.06 3.73 -1.79
N GLU A 200 0.95 3.89 -1.07
CA GLU A 200 0.76 3.28 0.23
C GLU A 200 0.75 1.74 0.16
N ALA A 201 0.11 1.16 -0.87
CA ALA A 201 0.16 -0.28 -1.11
C ALA A 201 1.59 -0.79 -1.39
N VAL A 202 2.35 -0.06 -2.22
CA VAL A 202 3.78 -0.33 -2.51
C VAL A 202 4.62 -0.19 -1.25
N ASP A 203 4.37 0.83 -0.43
CA ASP A 203 5.07 1.05 0.83
C ASP A 203 4.78 -0.06 1.85
N PHE A 204 3.54 -0.56 1.96
CA PHE A 204 3.24 -1.73 2.80
C PHE A 204 4.03 -2.97 2.36
N LEU A 205 4.10 -3.24 1.06
CA LEU A 205 4.85 -4.37 0.52
C LEU A 205 6.34 -4.25 0.83
N HIS A 206 6.95 -3.09 0.58
CA HIS A 206 8.35 -2.83 0.92
C HIS A 206 8.62 -2.88 2.43
N TYR A 207 7.72 -2.31 3.24
CA TYR A 207 7.85 -2.27 4.68
C TYR A 207 7.81 -3.67 5.28
N TYR A 208 6.79 -4.46 4.97
CA TYR A 208 6.68 -5.83 5.50
C TYR A 208 7.74 -6.77 4.92
N ALA A 209 8.20 -6.55 3.69
CA ALA A 209 9.37 -7.25 3.15
C ALA A 209 10.64 -6.97 3.95
N GLY A 210 10.89 -5.71 4.31
CA GLY A 210 12.03 -5.33 5.16
C GLY A 210 11.94 -5.97 6.55
N GLN A 211 10.79 -5.81 7.22
CA GLN A 211 10.54 -6.38 8.56
C GLN A 211 10.76 -7.90 8.60
N VAL A 212 10.17 -8.65 7.65
CA VAL A 212 10.31 -10.11 7.66
C VAL A 212 11.70 -10.59 7.25
N ARG A 213 12.42 -9.84 6.39
CA ARG A 213 13.81 -10.14 6.05
C ARG A 213 14.72 -9.99 7.27
N ASP A 214 14.53 -8.93 8.05
CA ASP A 214 15.48 -8.51 9.07
C ASP A 214 15.18 -9.13 10.45
N ASP A 215 13.90 -9.35 10.78
CA ASP A 215 13.49 -9.68 12.15
C ASP A 215 12.89 -11.10 12.31
N PHE A 216 12.59 -11.82 11.22
CA PHE A 216 11.89 -13.11 11.29
C PHE A 216 12.78 -14.31 11.02
N ALA A 217 12.52 -15.39 11.79
CA ALA A 217 13.06 -16.73 11.57
C ALA A 217 11.92 -17.74 11.80
N ASN A 218 11.80 -18.75 10.95
CA ASN A 218 10.70 -19.72 11.02
C ASN A 218 10.76 -20.59 12.31
N GLU A 219 11.94 -20.71 12.92
CA GLU A 219 12.18 -21.43 14.16
C GLU A 219 11.47 -20.75 15.34
N THR A 220 11.49 -19.41 15.37
CA THR A 220 11.00 -18.58 16.49
C THR A 220 9.65 -17.93 16.20
N HIS A 221 9.32 -17.67 14.94
CA HIS A 221 8.08 -17.03 14.52
C HIS A 221 7.21 -18.03 13.76
N ARG A 222 6.27 -18.63 14.48
CA ARG A 222 5.30 -19.59 13.90
C ARG A 222 4.06 -18.85 13.40
N PRO A 223 3.60 -19.09 12.16
CA PRO A 223 2.36 -18.53 11.65
C PRO A 223 1.17 -19.12 12.41
N LEU A 224 0.04 -18.42 12.29
CA LEU A 224 -1.22 -18.85 12.87
C LEU A 224 -1.84 -20.00 12.06
N GLY A 225 -1.72 -19.95 10.74
CA GLY A 225 -2.43 -20.80 9.78
C GLY A 225 -3.18 -19.93 8.76
N PRO A 226 -4.32 -20.37 8.22
CA PRO A 226 -5.15 -19.54 7.35
C PRO A 226 -5.63 -18.27 8.06
N VAL A 227 -5.38 -17.10 7.47
CA VAL A 227 -5.83 -15.79 7.95
C VAL A 227 -6.84 -15.21 6.95
N VAL A 228 -7.97 -14.75 7.47
CA VAL A 228 -8.98 -14.05 6.68
C VAL A 228 -8.68 -12.55 6.72
N CYS A 229 -8.50 -11.93 5.56
CA CYS A 229 -8.33 -10.48 5.41
C CYS A 229 -9.60 -9.88 4.82
N ILE A 230 -10.32 -9.07 5.61
CA ILE A 230 -11.52 -8.34 5.20
C ILE A 230 -11.19 -6.85 5.14
N SER A 231 -11.21 -6.30 3.93
CA SER A 231 -10.80 -4.92 3.66
C SER A 231 -11.98 -4.01 3.34
N PRO A 232 -11.84 -2.70 3.57
CA PRO A 232 -12.89 -1.72 3.28
C PRO A 232 -12.81 -1.22 1.84
N TRP A 233 -13.84 -0.49 1.41
CA TRP A 233 -13.94 0.08 0.06
C TRP A 233 -13.22 1.44 -0.09
N ASN A 234 -12.87 2.11 1.01
CA ASN A 234 -12.32 3.48 0.96
C ASN A 234 -10.80 3.52 0.71
N PHE A 235 -10.08 2.44 1.03
CA PHE A 235 -8.71 2.18 0.61
C PHE A 235 -8.61 0.76 0.03
N PRO A 236 -9.27 0.55 -1.12
CA PRO A 236 -9.53 -0.78 -1.65
C PRO A 236 -8.29 -1.47 -2.22
N LEU A 237 -7.18 -0.76 -2.43
CA LEU A 237 -5.88 -1.33 -2.76
C LEU A 237 -4.91 -1.28 -1.58
N ALA A 238 -4.77 -0.14 -0.89
CA ALA A 238 -3.72 0.02 0.13
C ALA A 238 -3.97 -0.84 1.37
N ILE A 239 -5.13 -0.71 2.02
CA ILE A 239 -5.45 -1.50 3.22
C ILE A 239 -5.60 -2.98 2.86
N PHE A 240 -6.22 -3.28 1.71
CA PHE A 240 -6.32 -4.64 1.18
C PHE A 240 -4.94 -5.30 1.05
N THR A 241 -4.01 -4.63 0.36
CA THR A 241 -2.64 -5.12 0.17
C THR A 241 -1.89 -5.18 1.50
N GLY A 242 -2.03 -4.19 2.37
CA GLY A 242 -1.33 -4.13 3.65
C GLY A 242 -1.68 -5.29 4.58
N GLN A 243 -2.97 -5.60 4.73
CA GLN A 243 -3.42 -6.76 5.53
C GLN A 243 -2.86 -8.07 4.96
N ILE A 244 -3.00 -8.28 3.65
CA ILE A 244 -2.58 -9.50 2.97
C ILE A 244 -1.05 -9.66 3.03
N ALA A 245 -0.31 -8.59 2.74
CA ALA A 245 1.16 -8.59 2.76
C ALA A 245 1.71 -8.92 4.14
N ALA A 246 1.14 -8.35 5.21
CA ALA A 246 1.54 -8.66 6.58
C ALA A 246 1.30 -10.15 6.92
N ALA A 247 0.12 -10.68 6.59
CA ALA A 247 -0.21 -12.08 6.84
C ALA A 247 0.69 -13.04 6.05
N LEU A 248 0.92 -12.76 4.76
CA LEU A 248 1.83 -13.53 3.91
C LEU A 248 3.28 -13.47 4.40
N ALA A 249 3.78 -12.29 4.77
CA ALA A 249 5.11 -12.09 5.33
C ALA A 249 5.32 -12.97 6.58
N ALA A 250 4.34 -12.98 7.48
CA ALA A 250 4.37 -13.79 8.69
C ALA A 250 4.21 -15.31 8.45
N GLY A 251 4.06 -15.76 7.19
CA GLY A 251 4.01 -17.18 6.80
C GLY A 251 2.61 -17.78 6.83
N ASN A 252 1.55 -16.97 6.90
CA ASN A 252 0.16 -17.42 6.86
C ASN A 252 -0.32 -17.57 5.41
N SER A 253 -1.20 -18.53 5.16
CA SER A 253 -2.05 -18.49 3.96
C SER A 253 -3.19 -17.49 4.18
N VAL A 254 -3.72 -16.91 3.10
CA VAL A 254 -4.62 -15.77 3.13
C VAL A 254 -5.87 -16.02 2.30
N LEU A 255 -7.02 -15.75 2.91
CA LEU A 255 -8.32 -15.70 2.28
C LEU A 255 -8.76 -14.22 2.23
N ALA A 256 -8.62 -13.62 1.06
CA ALA A 256 -8.83 -12.18 0.86
C ALA A 256 -10.28 -11.91 0.42
N LYS A 257 -11.05 -11.25 1.29
CA LYS A 257 -12.43 -10.83 1.04
C LYS A 257 -12.46 -9.30 0.91
N PRO A 258 -12.52 -8.74 -0.31
CA PRO A 258 -12.64 -7.29 -0.49
C PRO A 258 -14.06 -6.80 -0.17
N ALA A 259 -14.20 -5.49 0.02
CA ALA A 259 -15.52 -4.85 0.03
C ALA A 259 -16.23 -5.03 -1.31
N GLU A 260 -17.56 -5.13 -1.27
CA GLU A 260 -18.40 -5.44 -2.44
C GLU A 260 -18.39 -4.32 -3.49
N GLN A 261 -18.10 -3.09 -3.05
CA GLN A 261 -18.04 -1.90 -3.90
C GLN A 261 -16.78 -1.86 -4.76
N THR A 262 -15.69 -2.52 -4.36
CA THR A 262 -14.37 -2.38 -5.00
C THR A 262 -13.67 -3.72 -5.28
N PRO A 263 -14.32 -4.70 -5.93
CA PRO A 263 -13.74 -6.02 -6.16
C PRO A 263 -12.70 -6.06 -7.30
N LEU A 264 -12.75 -5.14 -8.27
CA LEU A 264 -11.89 -5.14 -9.47
C LEU A 264 -10.45 -4.78 -9.11
N ILE A 265 -10.25 -3.71 -8.33
CA ILE A 265 -8.91 -3.33 -7.87
C ILE A 265 -8.29 -4.39 -6.96
N ALA A 266 -9.11 -5.04 -6.13
CA ALA A 266 -8.68 -6.15 -5.29
C ALA A 266 -8.23 -7.35 -6.13
N ALA A 267 -8.97 -7.68 -7.20
CA ALA A 267 -8.57 -8.73 -8.14
C ALA A 267 -7.24 -8.42 -8.84
N GLN A 268 -7.01 -7.15 -9.24
CA GLN A 268 -5.73 -6.74 -9.79
C GLN A 268 -4.60 -6.86 -8.74
N GLY A 269 -4.85 -6.50 -7.48
CA GLY A 269 -3.90 -6.68 -6.38
C GLY A 269 -3.49 -8.15 -6.17
N ILE A 270 -4.45 -9.08 -6.20
CA ILE A 270 -4.16 -10.51 -6.12
C ILE A 270 -3.40 -10.99 -7.36
N ALA A 271 -3.78 -10.55 -8.56
CA ALA A 271 -3.06 -10.90 -9.79
C ALA A 271 -1.57 -10.52 -9.72
N ILE A 272 -1.25 -9.33 -9.20
CA ILE A 272 0.12 -8.87 -8.97
C ILE A 272 0.85 -9.76 -7.95
N LEU A 273 0.20 -10.14 -6.85
CA LEU A 273 0.81 -11.04 -5.85
C LEU A 273 1.11 -12.43 -6.43
N LEU A 274 0.20 -12.98 -7.24
CA LEU A 274 0.42 -14.25 -7.93
C LEU A 274 1.56 -14.14 -8.95
N GLU A 275 1.60 -13.07 -9.74
CA GLU A 275 2.69 -12.79 -10.69
C GLU A 275 4.05 -12.64 -9.99
N ALA A 276 4.08 -12.05 -8.79
CA ALA A 276 5.28 -11.92 -7.97
C ALA A 276 5.80 -13.26 -7.41
N GLY A 277 4.97 -14.30 -7.43
CA GLY A 277 5.31 -15.66 -7.03
C GLY A 277 4.67 -16.13 -5.73
N VAL A 278 3.64 -15.47 -5.22
CA VAL A 278 2.81 -16.07 -4.15
C VAL A 278 2.05 -17.26 -4.75
N PRO A 279 2.10 -18.47 -4.17
CA PRO A 279 1.37 -19.60 -4.72
C PRO A 279 -0.16 -19.39 -4.68
N PRO A 280 -0.92 -19.82 -5.70
CA PRO A 280 -2.38 -19.61 -5.77
C PRO A 280 -3.17 -20.15 -4.56
N GLY A 281 -2.79 -21.29 -3.98
CA GLY A 281 -3.45 -21.81 -2.77
C GLY A 281 -3.08 -21.09 -1.47
N VAL A 282 -2.03 -20.25 -1.52
CA VAL A 282 -1.56 -19.45 -0.39
C VAL A 282 -2.28 -18.11 -0.33
N VAL A 283 -2.65 -17.51 -1.46
CA VAL A 283 -3.46 -16.28 -1.48
C VAL A 283 -4.62 -16.45 -2.43
N GLN A 284 -5.84 -16.34 -1.90
CA GLN A 284 -7.06 -16.57 -2.67
C GLN A 284 -8.02 -15.39 -2.53
N LEU A 285 -8.61 -14.95 -3.66
CA LEU A 285 -9.61 -13.89 -3.69
C LEU A 285 -11.01 -14.49 -3.60
N LEU A 286 -11.82 -13.96 -2.69
CA LEU A 286 -13.21 -14.35 -2.49
C LEU A 286 -14.11 -13.10 -2.50
N PRO A 287 -14.46 -12.55 -3.67
CA PRO A 287 -15.43 -11.45 -3.76
C PRO A 287 -16.80 -11.94 -3.27
N GLY A 288 -17.56 -11.08 -2.60
CA GLY A 288 -18.95 -11.38 -2.26
C GLY A 288 -19.46 -10.64 -1.04
N GLN A 289 -20.69 -10.95 -0.64
CA GLN A 289 -21.34 -10.25 0.46
C GLN A 289 -20.70 -10.55 1.83
N GLY A 290 -20.68 -9.55 2.72
CA GLY A 290 -20.24 -9.74 4.11
C GLY A 290 -21.05 -10.80 4.85
N GLU A 291 -22.37 -10.81 4.66
CA GLU A 291 -23.31 -11.71 5.34
C GLU A 291 -23.24 -13.17 4.87
N THR A 292 -22.65 -13.42 3.70
CA THR A 292 -22.52 -14.77 3.12
C THR A 292 -21.06 -15.21 3.14
N VAL A 293 -20.23 -14.67 2.25
CA VAL A 293 -18.82 -15.03 2.11
C VAL A 293 -18.02 -14.68 3.36
N GLY A 294 -18.19 -13.46 3.88
CA GLY A 294 -17.49 -13.00 5.08
C GLY A 294 -17.86 -13.80 6.34
N ALA A 295 -19.16 -14.05 6.53
CA ALA A 295 -19.67 -14.85 7.65
C ALA A 295 -19.21 -16.31 7.58
N GLN A 296 -19.26 -16.94 6.41
CA GLN A 296 -18.79 -18.31 6.23
C GLN A 296 -17.30 -18.45 6.54
N LEU A 297 -16.48 -17.53 6.01
CA LEU A 297 -15.03 -17.51 6.29
C LEU A 297 -14.74 -17.37 7.78
N THR A 298 -15.35 -16.38 8.44
CA THR A 298 -15.04 -16.07 9.85
C THR A 298 -15.67 -17.06 10.84
N GLY A 299 -16.70 -17.79 10.42
CA GLY A 299 -17.32 -18.87 11.18
C GLY A 299 -16.57 -20.21 11.10
N ASP A 300 -15.66 -20.40 10.14
CA ASP A 300 -15.01 -21.69 9.92
C ASP A 300 -13.83 -21.94 10.87
N ASP A 301 -13.80 -23.11 11.50
CA ASP A 301 -12.82 -23.50 12.53
C ASP A 301 -11.36 -23.56 12.02
N ARG A 302 -11.16 -23.71 10.71
CA ARG A 302 -9.81 -23.72 10.09
C ARG A 302 -9.18 -22.34 10.04
N VAL A 303 -9.96 -21.25 10.15
CA VAL A 303 -9.42 -19.88 10.16
C VAL A 303 -8.75 -19.61 11.50
N ARG A 304 -7.49 -19.19 11.45
CA ARG A 304 -6.60 -19.03 12.61
C ARG A 304 -6.24 -17.59 12.93
N GLY A 305 -6.73 -16.64 12.14
CA GLY A 305 -6.68 -15.21 12.44
C GLY A 305 -7.61 -14.43 11.54
N VAL A 306 -8.06 -13.27 11.99
CA VAL A 306 -8.87 -12.33 11.21
C VAL A 306 -8.21 -10.96 11.24
N MET A 307 -7.97 -10.39 10.06
CA MET A 307 -7.59 -8.99 9.89
C MET A 307 -8.78 -8.27 9.27
N PHE A 308 -9.35 -7.32 10.01
CA PHE A 308 -10.52 -6.58 9.62
C PHE A 308 -10.25 -5.09 9.67
N THR A 309 -10.67 -4.37 8.64
CA THR A 309 -10.77 -2.93 8.68
C THR A 309 -12.12 -2.50 8.14
N GLY A 310 -12.88 -1.74 8.95
CA GLY A 310 -14.25 -1.36 8.60
C GLY A 310 -15.00 -0.74 9.78
N SER A 311 -16.30 -0.97 9.87
CA SER A 311 -17.13 -0.35 10.92
C SER A 311 -16.97 -1.05 12.28
N THR A 312 -17.16 -0.29 13.35
CA THR A 312 -17.10 -0.81 14.74
C THR A 312 -18.18 -1.85 14.99
N GLU A 313 -19.36 -1.69 14.37
CA GLU A 313 -20.47 -2.63 14.47
C GLU A 313 -20.08 -4.01 13.93
N VAL A 314 -19.51 -4.06 12.71
CA VAL A 314 -19.08 -5.32 12.09
C VAL A 314 -17.90 -5.92 12.86
N ALA A 315 -16.92 -5.11 13.29
CA ALA A 315 -15.81 -5.59 14.12
C ALA A 315 -16.31 -6.25 15.42
N THR A 316 -17.34 -5.67 16.06
CA THR A 316 -17.95 -6.23 17.28
C THR A 316 -18.65 -7.56 17.01
N LEU A 317 -19.32 -7.70 15.88
CA LEU A 317 -19.93 -8.97 15.46
C LEU A 317 -18.85 -10.03 15.22
N LEU A 318 -17.77 -9.67 14.50
CA LEU A 318 -16.64 -10.57 14.26
C LEU A 318 -15.99 -11.02 15.56
N GLN A 319 -15.73 -10.09 16.50
CA GLN A 319 -15.19 -10.42 17.81
C GLN A 319 -16.06 -11.44 18.53
N ARG A 320 -17.39 -11.24 18.57
CA ARG A 320 -18.33 -12.19 19.20
C ARG A 320 -18.30 -13.55 18.53
N ASN A 321 -18.26 -13.60 17.21
CA ASN A 321 -18.26 -14.83 16.44
C ASN A 321 -17.02 -15.69 16.71
N ILE A 322 -15.85 -15.07 16.87
CA ILE A 322 -14.60 -15.81 17.10
C ILE A 322 -14.27 -16.04 18.58
N ALA A 323 -14.94 -15.35 19.52
CA ALA A 323 -14.57 -15.37 20.94
C ALA A 323 -14.66 -16.76 21.60
N SER A 324 -15.54 -17.64 21.12
CA SER A 324 -15.68 -19.02 21.62
C SER A 324 -14.68 -19.99 21.00
N ARG A 325 -13.91 -19.56 20.00
CA ARG A 325 -13.01 -20.42 19.23
C ARG A 325 -11.61 -20.37 19.81
N LEU A 326 -10.99 -21.54 19.95
CA LEU A 326 -9.63 -21.70 20.43
C LEU A 326 -8.81 -22.48 19.44
N ASP A 327 -7.51 -22.23 19.41
CA ASP A 327 -6.59 -23.07 18.67
C ASP A 327 -6.28 -24.40 19.35
N ALA A 328 -5.48 -25.23 18.68
CA ALA A 328 -5.04 -26.53 19.19
C ALA A 328 -4.26 -26.45 20.52
N GLN A 329 -3.79 -25.27 20.92
CA GLN A 329 -3.12 -25.00 22.19
C GLN A 329 -4.05 -24.33 23.21
N GLY A 330 -5.34 -24.16 22.89
CA GLY A 330 -6.33 -23.53 23.76
C GLY A 330 -6.24 -21.99 23.79
N ARG A 331 -5.60 -21.36 22.80
CA ARG A 331 -5.44 -19.89 22.74
C ARG A 331 -6.53 -19.27 21.85
N PRO A 332 -7.01 -18.05 22.19
CA PRO A 332 -8.00 -17.34 21.36
C PRO A 332 -7.51 -17.10 19.93
N ILE A 333 -8.44 -17.08 18.98
CA ILE A 333 -8.16 -16.69 17.59
C ILE A 333 -7.87 -15.19 17.53
N PRO A 334 -6.70 -14.73 17.04
CA PRO A 334 -6.39 -13.31 16.95
C PRO A 334 -7.31 -12.56 15.99
N LEU A 335 -7.76 -11.39 16.43
CA LEU A 335 -8.46 -10.39 15.61
C LEU A 335 -7.70 -9.08 15.67
N ILE A 336 -7.27 -8.60 14.50
CA ILE A 336 -6.80 -7.23 14.31
C ILE A 336 -7.96 -6.47 13.69
N ALA A 337 -8.56 -5.55 14.44
CA ALA A 337 -9.72 -4.78 14.01
C ALA A 337 -9.40 -3.28 14.06
N GLU A 338 -9.15 -2.70 12.89
CA GLU A 338 -9.04 -1.25 12.72
C GLU A 338 -10.43 -0.69 12.37
N THR A 339 -10.94 0.23 13.18
CA THR A 339 -12.31 0.75 13.04
C THR A 339 -12.34 2.26 12.84
N GLY A 340 -13.54 2.83 12.69
CA GLY A 340 -13.71 4.27 12.54
C GLY A 340 -13.18 5.09 13.72
N GLY A 341 -13.07 6.40 13.50
CA GLY A 341 -12.65 7.37 14.51
C GLY A 341 -13.50 8.64 14.45
N MET A 342 -13.56 9.36 15.57
CA MET A 342 -14.15 10.71 15.63
C MET A 342 -13.02 11.73 15.73
N ASN A 343 -12.41 12.01 14.58
CA ASN A 343 -11.20 12.81 14.50
C ASN A 343 -11.49 14.29 14.80
N ALA A 344 -10.68 14.91 15.64
CA ALA A 344 -10.78 16.34 15.99
C ALA A 344 -9.47 17.06 15.70
N MET A 345 -9.57 18.33 15.27
CA MET A 345 -8.45 19.26 15.16
C MET A 345 -8.80 20.49 16.00
N ILE A 346 -7.94 20.83 16.96
CA ILE A 346 -8.11 22.03 17.81
C ILE A 346 -7.20 23.11 17.26
N VAL A 347 -7.77 24.29 17.01
CA VAL A 347 -7.07 25.47 16.53
C VAL A 347 -7.24 26.55 17.59
N ASP A 348 -6.13 27.09 18.07
CA ASP A 348 -6.12 28.21 19.00
C ASP A 348 -5.76 29.53 18.29
N SER A 349 -5.71 30.62 19.03
CA SER A 349 -5.43 31.96 18.49
C SER A 349 -4.01 32.16 17.97
N SER A 350 -3.10 31.21 18.17
CA SER A 350 -1.71 31.27 17.70
C SER A 350 -1.50 30.65 16.32
N ALA A 351 -2.50 29.93 15.81
CA ALA A 351 -2.44 29.31 14.50
C ALA A 351 -2.39 30.34 13.36
N LEU A 352 -1.60 30.04 12.33
CA LEU A 352 -1.72 30.71 11.03
C LEU A 352 -2.95 30.15 10.32
N THR A 353 -3.78 31.03 9.74
CA THR A 353 -5.10 30.61 9.20
C THR A 353 -4.97 29.91 7.85
N GLU A 354 -4.01 30.32 7.03
CA GLU A 354 -3.64 29.70 5.75
C GLU A 354 -2.96 28.34 5.90
#